data_AF-A0A662TZ68-F1
#
_entry.id   AF-A0A662TZ68-F1
#
_cell.length_a   1.000
_cell.length_b   1.000
_cell.length_c   1.000
_cell.angle_alpha   90.00
_cell.angle_beta   90.00
_cell.angle_gamma   90.00
#
_symmetry.space_group_name_H-M   'P 1'
#
loop_
_entity.id
_entity.type
_entity.pdbx_description
1 polymer ?
#
loop_
_entity_poly.entity_id
_entity_poly.type
_entity_poly.pdbx_seq_one_letter_code
_entity_poly.pdbx_strand_id
1 'polypeptide(L)'
;LPVLGVYLTQTGFYTPQVVVASIPPGILTFNLLLLNEIPDIEADKTGGRRHIPIMLGAEKSAEIYTLLTATVFIFVTIPAIIGLTPKTSLIGLLTIPIAIKASKEALSNGVDRLLTAMGYNTLLVLVTPTLLGVGYLLDATPPW
;
A
#
# COMPACT_ATOMS: atom_id res chain seq x y z
N LEU A 1 -10.33 0.77 3.34
CA LEU A 1 -11.79 0.58 3.55
C LEU A 1 -12.15 -0.67 4.37
N PRO A 2 -11.69 -1.90 4.07
CA PRO A 2 -12.12 -3.08 4.82
C PRO A 2 -11.70 -3.06 6.30
N VAL A 3 -10.51 -2.52 6.64
CA VAL A 3 -10.05 -2.43 8.04
C VAL A 3 -10.99 -1.60 8.92
N LEU A 4 -11.37 -0.40 8.47
CA LEU A 4 -12.32 0.46 9.18
C LEU A 4 -13.72 -0.16 9.24
N GLY A 5 -14.18 -0.77 8.15
CA GLY A 5 -15.49 -1.42 8.11
C GLY A 5 -15.59 -2.55 9.12
N VAL A 6 -14.61 -3.46 9.13
CA VAL A 6 -14.56 -4.58 10.08
C VAL A 6 -14.51 -4.08 11.52
N TYR A 7 -13.65 -3.10 11.81
CA TYR A 7 -13.55 -2.54 13.16
C TYR A 7 -14.88 -1.93 13.62
N LEU A 8 -15.52 -1.09 12.79
CA LEU A 8 -16.80 -0.48 13.13
C LEU A 8 -17.87 -1.54 13.41
N THR A 9 -17.96 -2.59 12.59
CA THR A 9 -18.94 -3.66 12.81
C THR A 9 -18.69 -4.48 14.08
N GLN A 10 -17.45 -4.53 14.56
CA GLN A 10 -17.08 -5.28 15.77
C GLN A 10 -17.17 -4.44 17.04
N THR A 11 -16.82 -3.15 17.00
CA THR A 11 -16.71 -2.29 18.19
C THR A 11 -17.81 -1.23 18.29
N GLY A 12 -18.44 -0.87 17.16
CA GLY A 12 -19.47 0.18 17.09
C GLY A 12 -18.94 1.61 17.06
N PHE A 13 -17.62 1.84 17.08
CA PHE A 13 -17.02 3.18 17.01
C PHE A 13 -15.65 3.16 16.32
N TYR A 14 -15.06 4.34 16.10
CA TYR A 14 -13.71 4.49 15.56
C TYR A 14 -12.75 5.03 16.60
N THR A 15 -11.49 4.61 16.50
CA THR A 15 -10.38 5.13 17.29
C THR A 15 -9.31 5.75 16.37
N PRO A 16 -8.54 6.75 16.83
CA PRO A 16 -7.43 7.30 16.05
C PRO A 16 -6.43 6.22 15.58
N GLN A 17 -6.22 5.20 16.41
CA GLN A 17 -5.33 4.08 16.15
C GLN A 17 -5.79 3.27 14.92
N VAL A 18 -7.09 2.92 14.84
CA VAL A 18 -7.58 2.14 13.69
C VAL A 18 -7.59 2.96 12.40
N VAL A 19 -7.83 4.28 12.49
CA VAL A 19 -7.73 5.17 11.33
C VAL A 19 -6.32 5.11 10.76
N VAL A 20 -5.31 5.28 11.61
CA VAL A 20 -3.91 5.20 11.19
C VAL A 20 -3.53 3.81 10.70
N ALA A 21 -3.95 2.75 11.37
CA ALA A 21 -3.70 1.37 10.95
C ALA A 21 -4.31 1.04 9.58
N SER A 22 -5.38 1.73 9.18
CA SER A 22 -6.05 1.52 7.89
C SER A 22 -5.37 2.20 6.70
N ILE A 23 -4.48 3.18 6.94
CA ILE A 23 -3.83 3.97 5.89
C ILE A 23 -2.85 3.12 5.05
N PRO A 24 -1.88 2.38 5.65
CA PRO A 24 -0.97 1.52 4.89
C PRO A 24 -1.67 0.56 3.90
N PRO A 25 -2.63 -0.30 4.31
CA PRO A 25 -3.32 -1.18 3.36
C PRO A 25 -4.17 -0.42 2.34
N GLY A 26 -4.70 0.75 2.70
CA GLY A 26 -5.44 1.61 1.76
C GLY A 26 -4.55 2.11 0.62
N ILE A 27 -3.37 2.65 0.94
CA ILE A 27 -2.40 3.12 -0.05
C ILE A 27 -1.89 1.96 -0.91
N LEU A 28 -1.56 0.81 -0.29
CA LEU A 28 -1.10 -0.36 -1.03
C LEU A 28 -2.15 -0.89 -2.01
N THR A 29 -3.43 -0.92 -1.61
CA THR A 29 -4.53 -1.33 -2.50
C THR A 29 -4.68 -0.35 -3.66
N PHE A 30 -4.58 0.96 -3.41
CA PHE A 30 -4.60 1.96 -4.48
C PHE A 30 -3.44 1.75 -5.46
N ASN A 31 -2.23 1.53 -4.94
CA ASN A 31 -1.04 1.27 -5.73
C ASN A 31 -1.14 -0.02 -6.56
N LEU A 32 -1.83 -1.05 -6.05
CA LEU A 32 -2.16 -2.26 -6.80
C LEU A 32 -3.01 -1.95 -8.03
N LEU A 33 -4.08 -1.17 -7.85
CA LEU A 33 -4.93 -0.76 -8.97
C LEU A 33 -4.15 0.12 -9.96
N LEU A 34 -3.40 1.11 -9.46
CA LEU A 34 -2.63 2.02 -10.30
C LEU A 34 -1.63 1.30 -11.20
N LEU A 35 -0.87 0.34 -10.68
CA LEU A 35 0.08 -0.45 -11.49
C LEU A 35 -0.65 -1.36 -12.47
N ASN A 36 -1.76 -1.96 -12.07
CA ASN A 36 -2.54 -2.86 -12.91
C ASN A 36 -3.24 -2.14 -14.06
N GLU A 37 -3.52 -0.84 -13.94
CA GLU A 37 -4.11 -0.03 -15.01
C GLU A 37 -3.11 0.40 -16.10
N ILE A 38 -1.79 0.24 -15.89
CA ILE A 38 -0.76 0.66 -16.86
C ILE A 38 -0.75 -0.22 -18.13
N PRO A 39 -0.76 -1.57 -18.05
CA PRO A 39 -0.86 -2.41 -19.24
C PRO A 39 -2.16 -2.20 -20.02
N ASP A 40 -3.24 -1.84 -19.33
CA ASP A 40 -4.59 -1.72 -19.89
C ASP A 40 -4.85 -0.38 -20.58
N ILE A 41 -3.89 0.56 -20.61
CA ILE A 41 -4.07 1.90 -21.18
C ILE A 41 -4.60 1.86 -22.62
N GLU A 42 -4.03 1.02 -23.50
CA GLU A 42 -4.42 0.98 -24.91
C GLU A 42 -5.86 0.44 -25.08
N ALA A 43 -6.23 -0.57 -24.29
CA ALA A 43 -7.56 -1.14 -24.28
C ALA A 43 -8.59 -0.15 -23.72
N ASP A 44 -8.32 0.49 -22.58
CA ASP A 44 -9.26 1.37 -21.89
C ASP A 44 -9.45 2.73 -22.59
N LYS A 45 -8.46 3.17 -23.37
CA LYS A 45 -8.53 4.40 -24.17
C LYS A 45 -9.59 4.30 -25.28
N THR A 46 -9.80 3.13 -25.86
CA THR A 46 -10.88 2.92 -26.86
C THR A 46 -12.28 2.96 -26.23
N GLY A 47 -12.39 2.65 -24.93
CA GLY A 47 -13.63 2.75 -24.15
C GLY A 47 -13.97 4.15 -23.61
N GLY A 48 -13.13 5.16 -23.87
CA GLY A 48 -13.35 6.54 -23.42
C GLY A 48 -13.13 6.78 -21.91
N ARG A 49 -12.47 5.85 -21.21
CA ARG A 49 -12.16 5.99 -19.78
C ARG A 49 -11.10 7.06 -19.54
N ARG A 50 -11.13 7.68 -18.36
CA ARG A 50 -10.15 8.69 -17.91
C ARG A 50 -9.63 8.31 -16.52
N HIS A 51 -8.55 7.52 -16.49
CA HIS A 51 -7.82 7.18 -15.27
C HIS A 51 -6.41 7.78 -15.30
N ILE A 52 -5.71 7.74 -14.16
CA ILE A 52 -4.39 8.39 -13.97
C ILE A 52 -3.39 7.94 -15.06
N PRO A 53 -3.26 6.63 -15.37
CA PRO A 53 -2.39 6.18 -16.46
C PRO A 53 -2.74 6.71 -17.86
N ILE A 54 -4.02 6.89 -18.18
CA ILE A 54 -4.46 7.48 -19.47
C ILE A 54 -4.12 8.98 -19.54
N MET A 55 -4.25 9.69 -18.41
CA MET A 55 -4.06 11.15 -18.37
C MET A 55 -2.60 11.57 -18.25
N LEU A 56 -1.79 10.84 -17.48
CA LEU A 56 -0.41 11.22 -17.15
C LEU A 56 0.64 10.33 -17.83
N GLY A 57 0.24 9.18 -18.39
CA GLY A 57 1.14 8.20 -18.96
C GLY A 57 1.73 7.22 -17.92
N ALA A 58 2.40 6.19 -18.42
CA ALA A 58 2.98 5.11 -17.62
C ALA A 58 4.10 5.61 -16.67
N GLU A 59 5.00 6.46 -17.17
CA GLU A 59 6.15 6.96 -16.39
C GLU A 59 5.70 7.73 -15.13
N LYS A 60 4.81 8.72 -15.29
CA LYS A 60 4.27 9.49 -14.16
C LYS A 60 3.45 8.62 -13.21
N SER A 61 2.77 7.60 -13.72
CA SER A 61 2.04 6.65 -12.88
C SER A 61 2.99 5.82 -12.01
N ALA A 62 4.13 5.41 -12.56
CA ALA A 62 5.19 4.72 -11.81
C ALA A 62 5.87 5.63 -10.76
N GLU A 63 6.02 6.93 -11.04
CA GLU A 63 6.50 7.92 -10.06
C GLU A 63 5.51 8.08 -8.90
N ILE A 64 4.22 8.24 -9.20
CA ILE A 64 3.14 8.33 -8.19
C ILE A 64 3.12 7.06 -7.33
N TYR A 65 3.18 5.90 -7.97
CA TYR A 65 3.29 4.60 -7.30
C TYR A 65 4.46 4.57 -6.29
N THR A 66 5.64 5.03 -6.73
CA THR A 66 6.85 5.02 -5.91
C THR A 66 6.73 5.96 -4.71
N LEU A 67 6.21 7.17 -4.92
CA LEU A 67 6.01 8.18 -3.87
C LEU A 67 4.99 7.69 -2.82
N LEU A 68 3.88 7.11 -3.27
CA LEU A 68 2.86 6.54 -2.39
C LEU A 68 3.41 5.36 -1.60
N THR A 69 4.21 4.50 -2.24
CA THR A 69 4.86 3.37 -1.57
C THR A 69 5.82 3.85 -0.48
N ALA A 70 6.59 4.92 -0.71
CA ALA A 70 7.43 5.52 0.32
C ALA A 70 6.61 6.06 1.51
N THR A 71 5.46 6.67 1.19
CA THR A 71 4.53 7.21 2.20
C THR A 71 3.96 6.12 3.11
N VAL A 72 3.76 4.89 2.63
CA VAL A 72 3.36 3.74 3.47
C VAL A 72 4.30 3.56 4.66
N PHE A 73 5.62 3.59 4.43
CA PHE A 73 6.60 3.39 5.49
C PHE A 73 6.66 4.56 6.47
N ILE A 74 6.35 5.78 6.02
CA ILE A 74 6.17 6.94 6.89
C ILE A 74 4.99 6.71 7.85
N PHE A 75 3.85 6.24 7.32
CA PHE A 75 2.64 5.93 8.11
C PHE A 75 2.77 4.68 8.98
N VAL A 76 3.75 3.82 8.75
CA VAL A 76 4.10 2.73 9.68
C VAL A 76 5.03 3.24 10.79
N THR A 77 5.98 4.11 10.45
CA THR A 77 7.08 4.48 11.36
C THR A 77 6.69 5.60 12.33
N ILE A 78 6.09 6.70 11.84
CA ILE A 78 5.78 7.87 12.67
C ILE A 78 4.81 7.50 13.81
N PRO A 79 3.67 6.81 13.56
CA PRO A 79 2.73 6.46 14.61
C PRO A 79 3.33 5.55 15.69
N ALA A 80 4.23 4.64 15.31
CA ALA A 80 4.92 3.75 16.23
C ALA A 80 5.91 4.51 17.12
N ILE A 81 6.60 5.53 16.59
CA ILE A 81 7.55 6.36 17.35
C ILE A 81 6.81 7.23 18.37
N ILE A 82 5.68 7.85 17.98
CA ILE A 82 4.91 8.73 18.87
C ILE A 82 3.99 7.95 19.83
N GLY A 83 3.99 6.61 19.78
CA GLY A 83 3.20 5.75 20.66
C GLY A 83 1.72 5.65 20.32
N LEU A 84 1.31 6.05 19.11
CA LEU A 84 -0.06 5.91 18.64
C LEU A 84 -0.36 4.47 18.18
N THR A 85 0.65 3.75 17.70
CA THR A 85 0.56 2.33 17.35
C THR A 85 1.66 1.55 18.09
N PRO A 86 1.48 0.24 18.31
CA PRO A 86 2.51 -0.60 18.92
C PRO A 86 3.86 -0.50 18.24
N LYS A 87 4.96 -0.46 19.01
CA LYS A 87 6.32 -0.48 18.42
C LYS A 87 6.60 -1.76 17.63
N THR A 88 5.92 -2.85 17.98
CA THR A 88 5.93 -4.12 17.27
C THR A 88 5.38 -4.00 15.83
N SER A 89 4.60 -2.97 15.49
CA SER A 89 4.15 -2.74 14.10
C SER A 89 5.31 -2.42 13.15
N LEU A 90 6.48 -2.02 13.68
CA LEU A 90 7.68 -1.76 12.89
C LEU A 90 8.23 -3.01 12.17
N ILE A 91 7.76 -4.22 12.52
CA ILE A 91 8.09 -5.43 11.74
C ILE A 91 7.60 -5.32 10.28
N GLY A 92 6.59 -4.47 10.00
CA GLY A 92 6.17 -4.14 8.64
C GLY A 92 7.28 -3.51 7.79
N LEU A 93 8.31 -2.90 8.40
CA LEU A 93 9.46 -2.34 7.67
C LEU A 93 10.34 -3.42 7.02
N LEU A 94 10.18 -4.69 7.39
CA LEU A 94 10.85 -5.81 6.72
C LEU A 94 10.47 -5.94 5.23
N THR A 95 9.37 -5.31 4.80
CA THR A 95 8.98 -5.30 3.38
C THR A 95 9.64 -4.20 2.56
N ILE A 96 10.47 -3.33 3.16
CA ILE A 96 11.22 -2.27 2.44
C ILE A 96 12.03 -2.82 1.25
N PRO A 97 12.78 -3.93 1.36
CA PRO A 97 13.54 -4.46 0.22
C PRO A 97 12.65 -4.87 -0.95
N ILE A 98 11.43 -5.36 -0.66
CA ILE A 98 10.43 -5.71 -1.68
C ILE A 98 9.91 -4.43 -2.34
N ALA A 99 9.64 -3.39 -1.56
CA ALA A 99 9.18 -2.09 -2.06
C ALA A 99 10.21 -1.42 -2.96
N ILE A 100 11.49 -1.45 -2.57
CA ILE A 100 12.57 -0.91 -3.40
C ILE A 100 12.64 -1.65 -4.74
N LYS A 101 12.52 -2.98 -4.73
CA LYS A 101 12.47 -3.78 -5.98
C LYS A 101 11.25 -3.42 -6.82
N ALA A 102 10.06 -3.39 -6.23
CA ALA A 102 8.83 -3.05 -6.93
C ALA A 102 8.91 -1.66 -7.60
N SER A 103 9.35 -0.64 -6.86
CA SER A 103 9.51 0.72 -7.38
C SER A 103 10.57 0.83 -8.45
N LYS A 104 11.72 0.15 -8.29
CA LYS A 104 12.78 0.16 -9.30
C LYS A 104 12.32 -0.46 -10.62
N GLU A 105 11.62 -1.59 -10.54
CA GLU A 105 11.07 -2.25 -11.73
C GLU A 105 9.92 -1.44 -12.35
N ALA A 106 9.07 -0.79 -11.55
CA ALA A 106 7.99 0.07 -12.02
C ALA A 106 8.49 1.31 -12.78
N LEU A 107 9.56 1.93 -12.29
CA LEU A 107 10.21 3.08 -12.93
C LEU A 107 11.06 2.69 -14.15
N SER A 108 11.28 1.40 -14.37
CA SER A 108 12.03 0.91 -15.52
C SER A 108 11.11 0.77 -16.74
N ASN A 109 11.60 1.18 -17.91
CA ASN A 109 10.84 1.03 -19.15
C ASN A 109 10.83 -0.45 -19.61
N GLY A 110 9.64 -0.96 -19.92
CA GLY A 110 9.45 -2.28 -20.53
C GLY A 110 8.31 -3.09 -19.90
N VAL A 111 7.58 -3.83 -20.74
CA VAL A 111 6.42 -4.63 -20.31
C VAL A 111 6.82 -5.73 -19.32
N ASP A 112 7.94 -6.42 -19.55
CA ASP A 112 8.41 -7.48 -18.64
C ASP A 112 8.80 -6.94 -17.25
N ARG A 113 9.34 -5.73 -17.23
CA ARG A 113 9.72 -5.00 -16.01
C ARG A 113 8.49 -4.60 -15.21
N LEU A 114 7.48 -4.07 -15.91
CA LEU A 114 6.18 -3.74 -15.33
C LEU A 114 5.49 -4.98 -14.75
N LEU A 115 5.49 -6.10 -15.47
CA LEU A 115 4.93 -7.37 -14.97
C LEU A 115 5.65 -7.84 -13.69
N THR A 116 6.98 -7.70 -13.67
CA THR A 116 7.79 -8.00 -12.48
C THR A 116 7.44 -7.05 -11.32
N ALA A 117 7.25 -5.76 -11.59
CA ALA A 117 6.83 -4.77 -10.61
C ALA A 117 5.45 -5.09 -10.01
N MET A 118 4.47 -5.47 -10.84
CA MET A 118 3.15 -5.90 -10.40
C MET A 118 3.21 -7.13 -9.48
N GLY A 119 4.11 -8.08 -9.78
CA GLY A 119 4.36 -9.25 -8.92
C GLY A 119 4.89 -8.86 -7.54
N TYR A 120 5.94 -8.02 -7.48
CA TYR A 120 6.45 -7.53 -6.20
C TYR A 120 5.44 -6.66 -5.45
N ASN A 121 4.65 -5.86 -6.17
CA ASN A 121 3.61 -5.06 -5.56
C ASN A 121 2.49 -5.92 -4.95
N THR A 122 2.13 -7.02 -5.61
CA THR A 122 1.20 -8.00 -5.04
C THR A 122 1.74 -8.58 -3.73
N LEU A 123 3.04 -8.89 -3.68
CA LEU A 123 3.68 -9.32 -2.43
C LEU A 123 3.63 -8.24 -1.35
N LEU A 124 3.83 -6.96 -1.68
CA LEU A 124 3.69 -5.86 -0.70
C LEU A 124 2.28 -5.78 -0.13
N VAL A 125 1.27 -5.83 -0.99
CA VAL A 125 -0.15 -5.73 -0.60
C VAL A 125 -0.55 -6.87 0.34
N LEU A 126 0.05 -8.05 0.21
CA LEU A 126 -0.23 -9.19 1.07
C LEU A 126 0.63 -9.20 2.33
N VAL A 127 1.95 -9.06 2.18
CA VAL A 127 2.91 -9.27 3.26
C VAL A 127 2.91 -8.08 4.23
N THR A 128 2.84 -6.83 3.75
CA THR A 128 2.91 -5.66 4.63
C THR A 128 1.72 -5.61 5.59
N PRO A 129 0.45 -5.70 5.17
CA PRO A 129 -0.68 -5.70 6.11
C PRO A 129 -0.69 -6.92 7.03
N THR A 130 -0.22 -8.08 6.56
CA THR A 130 -0.09 -9.28 7.39
C THR A 130 0.93 -9.05 8.52
N LEU A 131 2.11 -8.54 8.20
CA LEU A 131 3.13 -8.20 9.20
C LEU A 131 2.65 -7.10 10.15
N LEU A 132 1.94 -6.09 9.66
CA LEU A 132 1.32 -5.09 10.54
C LEU A 132 0.35 -5.76 11.50
N GLY A 133 -0.57 -6.59 11.01
CA GLY A 133 -1.52 -7.33 11.84
C GLY A 133 -0.85 -8.20 12.90
N VAL A 134 0.20 -8.94 12.54
CA VAL A 134 1.03 -9.69 13.50
C VAL A 134 1.68 -8.75 14.52
N GLY A 135 2.20 -7.60 14.09
CA GLY A 135 2.79 -6.60 14.96
C GLY A 135 1.78 -6.08 16.00
N TYR A 136 0.55 -5.77 15.58
CA TYR A 136 -0.52 -5.36 16.49
C TYR A 136 -0.90 -6.48 17.49
N LEU A 137 -0.89 -7.75 17.07
CA LEU A 137 -1.22 -8.88 17.95
C LEU A 137 -0.10 -9.22 18.95
N LEU A 138 1.16 -8.96 18.61
CA LEU A 138 2.31 -9.21 19.47
C LEU A 138 2.44 -8.21 20.62
N ASP A 139 1.75 -7.07 20.53
CA ASP A 139 1.63 -6.16 21.66
C ASP A 139 0.64 -6.75 22.66
N ALA A 140 1.15 -7.23 23.79
CA ALA A 140 0.36 -7.81 24.88
C ALA A 140 -0.47 -6.77 25.64
N THR A 141 -0.39 -5.49 25.27
CA THR A 141 -1.33 -4.46 25.74
C THR A 141 -2.47 -4.32 24.72
N PRO A 142 -3.71 -4.74 25.07
CA PRO A 142 -4.84 -4.50 24.19
C PRO A 142 -4.98 -2.99 23.99
N PRO A 143 -5.06 -2.47 22.75
CA PRO A 143 -5.33 -1.06 22.51
C PRO A 143 -6.80 -0.67 22.75
N TRP A 144 -7.59 -1.52 23.42
CA TRP A 144 -9.00 -1.34 23.75
C TRP A 144 -9.29 -1.58 25.22
#